data_AF-A0A2D8EWC4-F1
#
_entry.id   AF-A0A2D8EWC4-F1
#
_cell.length_a   1.000
_cell.length_b   1.000
_cell.length_c   1.000
_cell.angle_alpha   90.00
_cell.angle_beta   90.00
_cell.angle_gamma   90.00
#
_symmetry.space_group_name_H-M   'P 1'
#
loop_
_entity.id
_entity.type
_entity.pdbx_description
1 polymer ?
#
loop_
_entity_poly.entity_id
_entity_poly.type
_entity_poly.pdbx_seq_one_letter_code
_entity_poly.pdbx_strand_id
1 'polypeptide(L)'
;MKNKPLISKRENKPLTEKEKKFAQIYVDSFFAQSHLTNTEIAILAGYAKDSAYQRGYENTQYSLKPHVVNYTADLVEDFRKRNQITPDKHMARLHELGRKAEQEKMYGVAVNAEVYRGKTAGYYVEKKLIAQQNLDEMSEEEIEQKMKKISEDYGRIASHEKEGNDETK
;
A
#
# COMPACT_ATOMS: atom_id res chain seq x y z
N MET A 1 14.86 25.17 -22.32
CA MET A 1 14.75 23.75 -22.71
C MET A 1 13.85 23.06 -21.69
N LYS A 2 12.75 22.45 -22.14
CA LYS A 2 11.75 21.82 -21.25
C LYS A 2 12.36 20.54 -20.68
N ASN A 3 12.67 20.51 -19.38
CA ASN A 3 13.05 19.28 -18.68
C ASN A 3 11.84 18.36 -18.63
N LYS A 4 11.74 17.49 -19.63
CA LYS A 4 10.86 16.32 -19.62
C LYS A 4 11.26 15.48 -18.39
N PRO A 5 10.35 15.11 -17.48
CA PRO A 5 10.71 14.27 -16.36
C PRO A 5 11.26 12.96 -16.94
N LEU A 6 12.46 12.59 -16.49
CA LEU A 6 13.07 11.32 -16.83
C LEU A 6 12.26 10.23 -16.12
N ILE A 7 11.16 9.79 -16.74
CA ILE A 7 10.47 8.57 -16.32
C ILE A 7 11.56 7.50 -16.25
N SER A 8 11.76 6.94 -15.06
CA SER A 8 12.88 6.06 -14.79
C SER A 8 12.79 4.89 -15.77
N LYS A 9 13.90 4.51 -16.43
CA LYS A 9 13.95 3.35 -17.35
C LYS A 9 13.36 2.07 -16.73
N ARG A 10 13.29 2.01 -15.38
CA ARG A 10 12.72 0.89 -14.62
C ARG A 10 11.18 0.92 -14.56
N GLU A 11 10.53 2.07 -14.68
CA GLU A 11 9.06 2.23 -14.63
C GLU A 11 8.40 1.73 -15.92
N ASN A 12 9.03 1.98 -17.08
CA ASN A 12 8.50 1.56 -18.38
C ASN A 12 8.96 0.16 -18.83
N LYS A 13 9.39 -0.69 -17.89
CA LYS A 13 9.84 -2.04 -18.23
C LYS A 13 8.64 -2.97 -18.40
N PRO A 14 8.55 -3.76 -19.49
CA PRO A 14 7.46 -4.72 -19.65
C PRO A 14 7.52 -5.79 -18.55
N LEU A 15 6.35 -6.19 -18.04
CA LEU A 15 6.25 -7.28 -17.06
C LEU A 15 6.52 -8.63 -17.71
N THR A 16 7.32 -9.45 -17.02
CA THR A 16 7.47 -10.87 -17.34
C THR A 16 6.27 -11.68 -16.86
N GLU A 17 6.04 -12.86 -17.43
CA GLU A 17 4.92 -13.74 -17.02
C GLU A 17 5.00 -14.14 -15.54
N LYS A 18 6.21 -14.35 -14.99
CA LYS A 18 6.38 -14.63 -13.55
C LYS A 18 6.05 -13.42 -12.68
N GLU A 19 6.35 -12.20 -13.14
CA GLU A 19 6.01 -10.97 -12.41
C GLU A 19 4.50 -10.71 -12.42
N LYS A 20 3.83 -10.92 -13.56
CA LYS A 20 2.35 -10.85 -13.63
C LYS A 20 1.70 -11.87 -12.71
N LYS A 21 2.16 -13.12 -12.74
CA LYS A 21 1.65 -14.20 -11.89
C LYS A 21 1.91 -13.93 -10.41
N PHE A 22 3.08 -13.38 -10.08
CA PHE A 22 3.38 -12.93 -8.72
C PHE A 22 2.39 -11.88 -8.24
N ALA A 23 2.18 -10.82 -9.03
CA ALA A 23 1.25 -9.74 -8.69
C ALA A 23 -0.19 -10.25 -8.51
N GLN A 24 -0.66 -11.15 -9.39
CA GLN A 24 -1.99 -11.74 -9.26
C GLN A 24 -2.15 -12.53 -7.96
N ILE A 25 -1.22 -13.46 -7.67
CA ILE A 25 -1.27 -14.26 -6.44
C ILE A 25 -1.11 -13.37 -5.19
N TYR A 26 -0.33 -12.31 -5.28
CA TYR A 26 -0.18 -11.33 -4.21
C TYR A 26 -1.51 -10.66 -3.86
N VAL A 27 -2.23 -10.16 -4.87
CA VAL A 27 -3.54 -9.53 -4.69
C VAL A 27 -4.56 -10.53 -4.17
N ASP A 28 -4.59 -11.73 -4.76
CA ASP A 28 -5.49 -12.79 -4.32
C ASP A 28 -5.22 -13.19 -2.86
N SER A 29 -3.96 -13.33 -2.46
CA SER A 29 -3.57 -13.62 -1.06
C SER A 29 -3.88 -12.47 -0.11
N PHE A 30 -3.76 -11.22 -0.55
CA PHE A 30 -4.07 -10.05 0.26
C PHE A 30 -5.56 -9.98 0.60
N PHE A 31 -6.43 -10.33 -0.35
CA PHE A 31 -7.89 -10.29 -0.16
C PHE A 31 -8.51 -11.62 0.28
N ALA A 32 -7.83 -12.76 0.10
CA ALA A 32 -8.27 -14.05 0.60
C ALA A 32 -7.95 -14.22 2.10
N GLN A 33 -8.63 -15.17 2.75
CA GLN A 33 -8.35 -15.57 4.15
C GLN A 33 -7.04 -16.37 4.31
N SER A 34 -6.18 -16.40 3.29
CA SER A 34 -4.92 -17.14 3.30
C SER A 34 -3.76 -16.17 3.04
N HIS A 35 -3.12 -15.77 4.13
CA HIS A 35 -1.94 -14.91 4.09
C HIS A 35 -0.71 -15.72 3.70
N LEU A 36 -0.21 -15.50 2.49
CA LEU A 36 1.03 -16.06 1.98
C LEU A 36 2.15 -15.03 2.14
N THR A 37 3.34 -15.51 2.46
CA THR A 37 4.55 -14.68 2.47
C THR A 37 5.01 -14.37 1.04
N ASN A 38 5.75 -13.27 0.85
CA ASN A 38 6.30 -12.92 -0.46
C ASN A 38 7.15 -14.05 -1.08
N THR A 39 7.84 -14.83 -0.25
CA THR A 39 8.62 -15.99 -0.69
C THR A 39 7.73 -17.10 -1.24
N GLU A 40 6.64 -17.43 -0.54
CA GLU A 40 5.68 -18.45 -1.00
C GLU A 40 5.00 -18.02 -2.29
N ILE A 41 4.60 -16.75 -2.38
CA ILE A 41 4.03 -16.16 -3.60
C ILE A 41 5.02 -16.27 -4.76
N ALA A 42 6.32 -16.00 -4.52
CA ALA A 42 7.35 -16.17 -5.54
C ALA A 42 7.50 -17.63 -5.98
N ILE A 43 7.46 -18.59 -5.05
CA ILE A 43 7.51 -20.02 -5.40
C ILE A 43 6.31 -20.40 -6.28
N LEU A 44 5.09 -19.99 -5.91
CA LEU A 44 3.85 -20.26 -6.65
C LEU A 44 3.83 -19.57 -8.04
N ALA A 45 4.43 -18.39 -8.13
CA ALA A 45 4.65 -17.69 -9.38
C ALA A 45 5.68 -18.37 -10.30
N GLY A 46 6.39 -19.40 -9.81
CA GLY A 46 7.33 -20.21 -10.59
C GLY A 46 8.78 -19.73 -10.51
N TYR A 47 9.14 -18.95 -9.50
CA TYR A 47 10.55 -18.69 -9.19
C TYR A 47 11.19 -19.91 -8.51
N ALA A 48 12.48 -20.13 -8.76
CA ALA A 48 13.22 -21.21 -8.12
C ALA A 48 13.31 -20.95 -6.60
N LYS A 49 13.15 -21.99 -5.77
CA LYS A 49 13.14 -21.90 -4.31
C LYS A 49 14.34 -21.14 -3.76
N ASP A 50 15.54 -21.43 -4.27
CA ASP A 50 16.80 -20.80 -3.83
C ASP A 50 16.85 -19.29 -4.11
N SER A 51 16.07 -18.82 -5.09
CA SER A 51 15.98 -17.40 -5.46
C SER A 51 14.70 -16.71 -4.99
N ALA A 52 13.71 -17.48 -4.49
CA ALA A 52 12.36 -17.00 -4.28
C ALA A 52 12.28 -15.89 -3.23
N TYR A 53 13.10 -15.97 -2.18
CA TYR A 53 13.18 -14.93 -1.16
C TYR A 53 13.58 -13.58 -1.77
N GLN A 54 14.68 -13.56 -2.52
CA GLN A 54 15.19 -12.36 -3.19
C GLN A 54 14.18 -11.82 -4.21
N ARG A 55 13.55 -12.69 -5.00
CA ARG A 55 12.55 -12.29 -6.00
C ARG A 55 11.28 -11.73 -5.36
N GLY A 56 10.83 -12.32 -4.26
CA GLY A 56 9.72 -11.81 -3.47
C GLY A 56 10.00 -10.39 -2.98
N TYR A 57 11.18 -10.15 -2.40
CA TYR A 57 11.61 -8.81 -1.98
C TYR A 57 11.65 -7.81 -3.15
N GLU A 58 12.33 -8.16 -4.25
CA GLU A 58 12.47 -7.30 -5.43
C GLU A 58 11.13 -6.91 -6.04
N ASN A 59 10.19 -7.85 -6.18
CA ASN A 59 8.89 -7.63 -6.80
C ASN A 59 7.98 -6.73 -5.94
N THR A 60 8.21 -6.65 -4.63
CA THR A 60 7.45 -5.75 -3.73
C THR A 60 8.11 -4.39 -3.52
N GLN A 61 9.37 -4.22 -3.93
CA GLN A 61 10.13 -3.02 -3.65
C GLN A 61 10.10 -2.05 -4.85
N TYR A 62 9.44 -0.90 -4.67
CA TYR A 62 9.31 0.11 -5.73
C TYR A 62 10.66 0.58 -6.29
N SER A 63 11.67 0.77 -5.43
CA SER A 63 12.99 1.23 -5.88
C SER A 63 13.70 0.24 -6.82
N LEU A 64 13.35 -1.05 -6.75
CA LEU A 64 13.94 -2.11 -7.56
C LEU A 64 13.10 -2.42 -8.80
N LYS A 65 11.78 -2.57 -8.63
CA LYS A 65 10.85 -2.96 -9.70
C LYS A 65 9.56 -2.15 -9.65
N PRO A 66 9.62 -0.85 -9.98
CA PRO A 66 8.44 0.01 -9.92
C PRO A 66 7.34 -0.44 -10.90
N HIS A 67 7.71 -1.01 -12.05
CA HIS A 67 6.76 -1.56 -13.02
C HIS A 67 5.90 -2.72 -12.47
N VAL A 68 6.46 -3.55 -11.57
CA VAL A 68 5.71 -4.65 -10.92
C VAL A 68 4.81 -4.12 -9.83
N VAL A 69 5.30 -3.14 -9.04
CA VAL A 69 4.53 -2.52 -7.96
C VAL A 69 3.32 -1.76 -8.52
N ASN A 70 3.51 -0.98 -9.59
CA ASN A 70 2.43 -0.25 -10.25
C ASN A 70 1.37 -1.20 -10.80
N TYR A 71 1.78 -2.25 -11.51
CA TYR A 71 0.84 -3.26 -11.99
C TYR A 71 0.08 -3.97 -10.85
N THR A 72 0.74 -4.21 -9.72
CA THR A 72 0.08 -4.78 -8.54
C THR A 72 -0.96 -3.81 -7.97
N ALA A 73 -0.65 -2.51 -7.93
CA ALA A 73 -1.58 -1.47 -7.49
C ALA A 73 -2.81 -1.38 -8.42
N ASP A 74 -2.60 -1.47 -9.73
CA ASP A 74 -3.70 -1.52 -10.71
C ASP A 74 -4.63 -2.71 -10.45
N LEU A 75 -4.07 -3.90 -10.20
CA LEU A 75 -4.84 -5.10 -9.86
C LEU A 75 -5.62 -4.96 -8.54
N VAL A 76 -5.04 -4.30 -7.53
CA VAL A 76 -5.73 -3.99 -6.27
C VAL A 76 -6.92 -3.06 -6.53
N GLU A 77 -6.72 -2.03 -7.34
CA GLU A 77 -7.77 -1.07 -7.66
C GLU A 77 -8.89 -1.70 -8.50
N ASP A 78 -8.53 -2.55 -9.47
CA ASP A 78 -9.49 -3.35 -10.24
C ASP A 78 -10.27 -4.31 -9.35
N PHE A 79 -9.61 -4.95 -8.37
CA PHE A 79 -10.29 -5.78 -7.39
C PHE A 79 -11.28 -4.97 -6.56
N ARG A 80 -10.88 -3.78 -6.08
CA ARG A 80 -11.75 -2.87 -5.32
C ARG A 80 -12.96 -2.44 -6.15
N LYS A 81 -12.77 -2.06 -7.41
CA LYS A 81 -13.85 -1.68 -8.33
C LYS A 81 -14.81 -2.84 -8.57
N ARG A 82 -14.31 -4.02 -8.95
CA ARG A 82 -15.13 -5.22 -9.20
C ARG A 82 -15.95 -5.63 -7.98
N ASN A 83 -15.32 -5.58 -6.80
CA ASN A 83 -15.96 -5.96 -5.54
C ASN A 83 -16.69 -4.78 -4.88
N GLN A 84 -16.70 -3.62 -5.53
CA GLN A 84 -17.34 -2.38 -5.09
C GLN A 84 -16.95 -2.04 -3.64
N ILE A 85 -15.69 -2.21 -3.28
CA ILE A 85 -15.15 -1.87 -1.96
C ILE A 85 -15.02 -0.34 -1.92
N THR A 86 -16.08 0.32 -1.48
CA THR A 86 -16.14 1.77 -1.30
C THR A 86 -16.24 2.09 0.19
N PRO A 87 -15.78 3.28 0.64
CA PRO A 87 -15.95 3.71 2.03
C PRO A 87 -17.41 3.60 2.49
N ASP A 88 -18.36 4.01 1.66
CA ASP A 88 -19.79 3.93 1.96
C ASP A 88 -20.26 2.49 2.19
N LYS A 89 -19.84 1.55 1.34
CA LYS A 89 -20.19 0.13 1.52
C LYS A 89 -19.50 -0.48 2.74
N HIS A 90 -18.28 -0.07 3.05
CA HIS A 90 -17.60 -0.49 4.27
C HIS A 90 -18.34 0.00 5.51
N MET A 91 -18.78 1.27 5.51
CA MET A 91 -19.59 1.87 6.56
C MET A 91 -20.94 1.17 6.73
N ALA A 92 -21.62 0.86 5.61
CA ALA A 92 -22.87 0.11 5.62
C ALA A 92 -22.69 -1.30 6.20
N ARG A 93 -21.59 -1.98 5.83
CA ARG A 93 -21.27 -3.31 6.35
C ARG A 93 -20.97 -3.29 7.85
N LEU A 94 -20.19 -2.31 8.32
CA LEU A 94 -19.92 -2.16 9.76
C LEU A 94 -21.20 -1.85 10.55
N HIS A 95 -22.11 -1.04 9.99
CA HIS A 95 -23.41 -0.77 10.62
C HIS A 95 -24.24 -2.06 10.76
N GLU A 96 -24.29 -2.88 9.70
CA GLU A 96 -24.99 -4.17 9.73
C GLU A 96 -24.40 -5.13 10.77
N LEU A 97 -23.07 -5.20 10.86
CA LEU A 97 -22.37 -6.01 11.88
C LEU A 97 -22.66 -5.52 13.30
N GLY A 98 -22.66 -4.20 13.51
CA GLY A 98 -23.03 -3.58 14.78
C GLY A 98 -24.46 -3.94 15.20
N ARG A 99 -25.44 -3.78 14.29
CA ARG A 99 -26.84 -4.13 14.56
C ARG A 99 -27.04 -5.62 14.88
N LYS A 100 -26.34 -6.51 14.17
CA LYS A 100 -26.36 -7.95 14.47
C LYS A 100 -25.77 -8.24 15.85
N ALA A 101 -24.66 -7.58 16.20
CA ALA A 101 -24.06 -7.72 17.52
C ALA A 101 -24.98 -7.20 18.64
N GLU A 102 -25.71 -6.10 18.44
CA GLU A 102 -26.72 -5.60 19.38
C GLU A 102 -27.88 -6.59 19.57
N GLN A 103 -28.38 -7.18 18.47
CA GLN A 103 -29.44 -8.20 18.52
C GLN A 103 -29.01 -9.41 19.36
N GLU A 104 -27.75 -9.84 19.22
CA GLU A 104 -27.14 -10.93 19.99
C GLU A 104 -26.66 -10.48 21.39
N LYS A 105 -26.95 -9.24 21.81
CA LYS A 105 -26.52 -8.63 23.09
C LYS A 105 -25.00 -8.58 23.29
N MET A 106 -24.22 -8.67 22.21
CA MET A 106 -22.77 -8.56 22.19
C MET A 106 -22.34 -7.08 22.11
N TYR A 107 -22.70 -6.29 23.12
CA TYR A 107 -22.51 -4.83 23.10
C TYR A 107 -21.05 -4.39 22.90
N GLY A 108 -20.07 -5.13 23.41
CA GLY A 108 -18.65 -4.82 23.17
C GLY A 108 -18.28 -4.89 21.68
N VAL A 109 -18.84 -5.84 20.94
CA VAL A 109 -18.63 -5.96 19.49
C VAL A 109 -19.38 -4.85 18.74
N ALA A 110 -20.59 -4.51 19.17
CA ALA A 110 -21.36 -3.41 18.60
C ALA A 110 -20.64 -2.06 18.76
N VAL A 111 -20.14 -1.75 19.96
CA VAL A 111 -19.36 -0.53 20.22
C VAL A 111 -18.08 -0.49 19.39
N ASN A 112 -17.37 -1.61 19.28
CA ASN A 112 -16.19 -1.69 18.43
C ASN A 112 -16.53 -1.43 16.96
N ALA A 113 -17.64 -1.96 16.45
CA ALA A 113 -18.09 -1.69 15.09
C ALA A 113 -18.32 -0.19 14.86
N GLU A 114 -18.92 0.53 15.81
CA GLU A 114 -19.10 1.99 15.72
C GLU A 114 -17.78 2.76 15.79
N VAL A 115 -16.83 2.35 16.64
CA VAL A 115 -15.49 2.95 16.67
C VAL A 115 -14.81 2.81 15.31
N TYR A 116 -14.89 1.63 14.69
CA TYR A 116 -14.34 1.43 13.34
C TYR A 116 -15.07 2.26 12.28
N ARG A 117 -16.40 2.42 12.38
CA ARG A 117 -17.15 3.31 11.49
C ARG A 117 -16.67 4.74 11.60
N GLY A 118 -16.53 5.26 12.81
CA GLY A 118 -16.03 6.62 13.00
C GLY A 118 -14.58 6.77 12.51
N LYS A 119 -13.75 5.73 12.62
CA LYS A 119 -12.39 5.74 12.04
C LYS A 119 -12.43 5.80 10.51
N THR A 120 -13.27 4.99 9.86
CA THR A 120 -13.46 5.03 8.40
C THR A 120 -14.01 6.37 7.92
N ALA A 121 -14.90 7.00 8.70
CA ALA A 121 -15.45 8.33 8.40
C ALA A 121 -14.44 9.48 8.66
N GLY A 122 -13.28 9.20 9.26
CA GLY A 122 -12.26 10.20 9.57
C GLY A 122 -12.50 10.98 10.87
N TYR A 123 -13.41 10.55 11.74
CA TYR A 123 -13.65 11.21 13.04
C TYR A 123 -12.52 11.01 14.05
N TYR A 124 -11.69 9.98 13.86
CA TYR A 124 -10.54 9.71 14.74
C TYR A 124 -9.24 10.08 14.03
N VAL A 125 -8.44 10.93 14.68
CA VAL A 125 -7.07 11.21 14.25
C VAL A 125 -6.13 10.36 15.10
N GLU A 126 -5.45 9.40 14.47
CA GLU A 126 -4.43 8.60 15.15
C GLU A 126 -3.17 9.46 15.37
N LYS A 127 -3.00 9.97 16.59
CA LYS A 127 -1.77 10.67 16.97
C LYS A 127 -0.69 9.65 17.26
N LYS A 128 0.09 9.29 16.25
CA LYS A 128 1.31 8.51 16.45
C LYS A 128 2.34 9.43 17.12
N LEU A 129 2.53 9.27 18.43
CA LEU A 129 3.69 9.84 19.12
C LEU A 129 4.92 9.11 18.59
N ILE A 130 5.54 9.65 17.55
CA ILE A 130 6.89 9.25 17.17
C ILE A 130 7.75 9.74 18.33
N ALA A 131 8.29 8.82 19.13
CA ALA A 131 9.37 9.13 20.05
C ALA A 131 10.54 9.62 19.18
N GLN A 132 10.55 10.92 18.89
CA GLN A 132 11.72 11.58 18.34
C GLN A 132 12.82 11.37 19.38
N GLN A 133 13.89 10.68 18.99
CA GLN A 133 15.20 10.97 19.57
C GLN A 133 15.33 12.50 19.53
N ASN A 134 15.53 13.11 20.69
CA ASN A 134 15.59 14.56 20.83
C ASN A 134 16.51 15.09 19.73
N LEU A 135 16.02 15.99 18.88
CA LEU A 135 16.83 16.63 17.84
C LEU A 135 18.09 17.27 18.45
N ASP A 136 17.99 17.65 19.73
CA ASP A 136 19.06 18.24 20.54
C ASP A 136 20.20 17.27 20.88
N GLU A 137 20.02 15.96 20.70
CA GLU A 137 21.04 14.93 20.93
C GLU A 137 21.75 14.48 19.64
N MET A 138 21.27 14.91 18.47
CA MET A 138 21.82 14.53 17.17
C MET A 138 22.98 15.46 16.76
N SER A 139 24.01 14.92 16.11
CA SER A 139 25.06 15.76 15.55
C SER A 139 24.56 16.52 14.30
N GLU A 140 25.21 17.63 13.97
CA GLU A 140 24.88 18.46 12.80
C GLU A 140 24.91 17.65 11.48
N GLU A 141 25.86 16.72 11.37
CA GLU A 141 26.02 15.82 10.21
C GLU A 141 24.84 14.83 10.08
N GLU A 142 24.36 14.28 11.19
CA GLU A 142 23.21 13.36 11.18
C GLU A 142 21.90 14.07 10.84
N ILE A 143 21.77 15.33 11.28
CA ILE A 143 20.64 16.20 10.95
C ILE A 143 20.65 16.49 9.44
N GLU A 144 21.80 16.87 8.87
CA GLU A 144 21.92 17.17 7.44
C GLU A 144 21.60 15.96 6.57
N GLN A 145 22.08 14.76 6.95
CA GLN A 145 21.76 13.51 6.26
C GLN A 145 20.26 13.18 6.32
N LYS A 146 19.60 13.36 7.47
CA LYS A 146 18.14 13.17 7.59
C LYS A 146 17.38 14.18 6.74
N MET A 147 17.77 15.44 6.74
CA MET A 147 17.12 16.49 5.94
C MET A 147 17.23 16.21 4.44
N LYS A 148 18.40 15.75 3.97
CA LYS A 148 18.60 15.35 2.58
C LYS A 148 17.70 14.18 2.20
N LYS A 149 17.64 13.14 3.05
CA LYS A 149 16.79 11.97 2.82
C LYS A 149 15.31 12.34 2.75
N ILE A 150 14.83 13.18 3.66
CA ILE A 150 13.43 13.67 3.67
C ILE A 150 13.13 14.44 2.37
N SER A 151 14.04 15.30 1.93
CA SER A 151 13.88 16.07 0.69
C SER A 151 13.82 15.16 -0.55
N GLU A 152 14.68 14.14 -0.62
CA GLU A 152 14.65 13.13 -1.69
C GLU A 152 13.34 12.34 -1.68
N ASP A 153 12.85 11.94 -0.50
CA ASP A 153 11.62 11.18 -0.36
C ASP A 153 10.39 12.04 -0.71
N TYR A 154 10.32 13.30 -0.26
CA TYR A 154 9.26 14.24 -0.65
C TYR A 154 9.29 14.58 -2.14
N GLY A 155 10.46 14.75 -2.73
CA GLY A 155 10.61 15.01 -4.16
C GLY A 155 10.04 13.87 -5.02
N ARG A 156 10.23 12.62 -4.60
CA ARG A 156 9.67 11.43 -5.26
C ARG A 156 8.15 11.33 -5.13
N ILE A 157 7.60 11.69 -3.97
CA ILE A 157 6.15 11.67 -3.73
C ILE A 157 5.46 12.79 -4.52
N ALA A 158 5.99 14.01 -4.48
CA ALA A 158 5.41 15.17 -5.15
C ALA A 158 5.46 15.09 -6.69
N SER A 159 6.44 14.37 -7.27
CA SER A 159 6.42 14.06 -8.70
C SER A 159 5.24 13.16 -9.11
N HIS A 160 4.70 12.37 -8.18
CA HIS A 160 3.63 11.41 -8.45
C HIS A 160 2.22 12.04 -8.40
N GLU A 161 2.03 13.15 -7.68
CA GLU A 161 0.75 13.87 -7.61
C GLU A 161 0.47 14.72 -8.86
N LYS A 162 1.51 15.13 -9.61
CA LYS A 162 1.34 15.97 -10.81
C LYS A 162 0.95 15.19 -12.07
N GLU A 163 1.15 13.88 -12.11
CA GLU A 163 0.75 13.05 -13.26
C GLU A 163 -0.71 12.59 -13.18
N GLY A 164 -1.35 12.62 -12.01
CA GLY A 164 -2.75 12.23 -11.83
C GLY A 164 -3.80 13.29 -12.18
N ASN A 165 -3.39 14.53 -12.51
CA ASN A 165 -4.31 15.67 -12.69
C ASN A 165 -4.31 16.25 -14.11
N ASP A 166 -3.56 15.65 -15.05
CA ASP A 166 -3.41 16.14 -16.43
C ASP A 166 -4.15 15.27 -17.48
N GLU A 167 -4.95 14.28 -17.05
CA GLU A 167 -5.82 13.47 -17.94
C GLU A 167 -7.28 13.95 -18.00
N THR A 168 -7.62 15.09 -17.40
CA THR A 168 -8.93 15.73 -17.61
C THR A 168 -8.78 17.16 -18.11
N LYS A 169 -8.39 17.30 -19.39
CA LYS A 169 -8.79 18.41 -20.27
C LYS A 169 -8.87 17.96 -21.72
#